data_AF-A0A9P3J000-F1
#
_entry.id   AF-A0A9P3J000-F1
#
_cell.length_a   1.000
_cell.length_b   1.000
_cell.length_c   1.000
_cell.angle_alpha   90.00
_cell.angle_beta   90.00
_cell.angle_gamma   90.00
#
_symmetry.space_group_name_H-M   'P 1'
#
loop_
_entity.id
_entity.type
_entity.pdbx_description
1 polymer ?
#
loop_
_entity_poly.entity_id
_entity_poly.type
_entity_poly.pdbx_seq_one_letter_code
_entity_poly.pdbx_strand_id
1 'polypeptide(L)'
;MSSTRRVSVDSHRPASYSRHCAASESAAEDSQRNAPCEPTSNDRDKKKFVPLDSPKFYRSTVDTEFRVWEFPGLLSEEECRILIESGGGRWQRSRVQKANKGDSGLSDYRTSSTTWIDPSKDLSAAGRVCLKIRGYAKMITGIEDFERLATSELQLVKYEEGQEYKAHYDGRMLPDGTLESRGTFLVYLNDGFEGGETYFPNVGIKVKPERGKAILWYTHLTSEGIEDSRSKHAGLPVKEGEKYLCTQWFSLPA
;
A
#
# COMPACT_ATOMS: atom_id res chain seq x y z
N MET A 1 3.69 5.57 -65.64
CA MET A 1 2.25 5.24 -65.78
C MET A 1 1.60 5.44 -64.43
N SER A 2 0.54 6.24 -64.43
CA SER A 2 -0.13 6.87 -63.29
C SER A 2 -1.31 6.03 -62.79
N SER A 3 -1.74 6.28 -61.54
CA SER A 3 -3.15 6.42 -61.08
C SER A 3 -3.40 5.61 -59.79
N THR A 4 -3.49 6.17 -58.58
CA THR A 4 -4.42 7.09 -57.88
C THR A 4 -5.34 6.42 -56.85
N ARG A 5 -5.46 7.12 -55.72
CA ARG A 5 -6.22 6.87 -54.48
C ARG A 5 -7.74 6.74 -54.67
N ARG A 6 -8.43 6.15 -53.67
CA ARG A 6 -9.51 6.87 -52.95
C ARG A 6 -9.85 6.25 -51.57
N VAL A 7 -10.12 7.17 -50.64
CA VAL A 7 -10.69 7.00 -49.28
C VAL A 7 -12.20 7.24 -49.39
N SER A 8 -13.01 6.62 -48.53
CA SER A 8 -14.27 7.22 -48.06
C SER A 8 -14.78 6.56 -46.78
N VAL A 9 -15.31 7.41 -45.89
CA VAL A 9 -15.82 7.23 -44.53
C VAL A 9 -17.34 7.41 -44.59
N ASP A 10 -18.13 6.67 -43.79
CA ASP A 10 -19.34 7.14 -43.06
C ASP A 10 -20.05 5.92 -42.42
N SER A 11 -20.17 5.83 -41.09
CA SER A 11 -21.12 6.50 -40.18
C SER A 11 -22.56 5.96 -40.29
N HIS A 12 -23.05 5.34 -39.20
CA HIS A 12 -24.33 5.61 -38.52
C HIS A 12 -24.71 4.46 -37.54
N ARG A 13 -25.22 4.88 -36.38
CA ARG A 13 -25.59 4.11 -35.18
C ARG A 13 -27.13 3.81 -35.21
N PRO A 14 -27.77 3.34 -34.12
CA PRO A 14 -28.23 1.97 -33.86
C PRO A 14 -29.79 1.79 -33.86
N ALA A 15 -30.28 0.55 -33.73
CA ALA A 15 -31.66 0.22 -33.34
C ALA A 15 -31.67 -1.18 -32.66
N SER A 16 -31.81 -1.29 -31.34
CA SER A 16 -33.05 -1.37 -30.53
C SER A 16 -33.78 -2.73 -30.58
N TYR A 17 -33.81 -3.37 -29.42
CA TYR A 17 -34.70 -4.43 -28.89
C TYR A 17 -35.91 -4.88 -29.72
N SER A 18 -36.14 -6.20 -29.78
CA SER A 18 -37.40 -6.78 -29.28
C SER A 18 -37.30 -8.30 -29.05
N ARG A 19 -37.95 -8.74 -27.97
CA ARG A 19 -38.08 -10.11 -27.47
C ARG A 19 -39.12 -10.88 -28.30
N HIS A 20 -38.96 -12.20 -28.42
CA HIS A 20 -40.08 -13.14 -28.53
C HIS A 20 -39.88 -14.30 -27.55
N CYS A 21 -40.72 -14.35 -26.52
CA CYS A 21 -41.03 -15.58 -25.79
C CYS A 21 -42.43 -16.02 -26.26
N ALA A 22 -42.53 -17.27 -26.73
CA ALA A 22 -43.80 -17.94 -26.97
C ALA A 22 -44.32 -18.56 -25.67
N ALA A 23 -45.64 -18.52 -25.52
CA ALA A 23 -46.41 -18.97 -24.37
C ALA A 23 -47.08 -20.33 -24.62
N SER A 24 -47.41 -21.03 -23.53
CA SER A 24 -48.60 -21.90 -23.37
C SER A 24 -48.73 -22.17 -21.86
N GLU A 25 -49.74 -21.69 -21.12
CA GLU A 25 -51.20 -21.91 -21.09
C GLU A 25 -51.64 -22.81 -19.93
N SER A 26 -52.38 -22.21 -18.99
CA SER A 26 -53.57 -22.69 -18.24
C SER A 26 -53.56 -22.09 -16.82
N ALA A 27 -54.64 -21.71 -16.15
CA ALA A 27 -55.99 -21.25 -16.48
C ALA A 27 -56.61 -20.79 -15.11
N ALA A 28 -57.59 -19.88 -15.18
CA ALA A 28 -58.58 -19.50 -14.15
C ALA A 28 -58.18 -18.51 -13.01
N GLU A 29 -58.78 -17.30 -13.12
CA GLU A 29 -59.54 -16.50 -12.10
C GLU A 29 -58.87 -16.22 -10.73
N ASP A 30 -58.87 -15.04 -10.11
CA ASP A 30 -59.78 -13.89 -10.08
C ASP A 30 -59.00 -12.68 -9.50
N SER A 31 -59.69 -11.58 -9.31
CA SER A 31 -59.28 -10.21 -9.51
C SER A 31 -58.89 -9.44 -8.23
N GLN A 32 -58.19 -8.32 -8.47
CA GLN A 32 -58.01 -7.15 -7.58
C GLN A 32 -56.94 -7.21 -6.47
N ARG A 33 -55.73 -6.72 -6.79
CA ARG A 33 -55.07 -5.49 -6.23
C ARG A 33 -53.54 -5.60 -6.35
N ASN A 34 -52.98 -5.13 -7.46
CA ASN A 34 -51.54 -4.84 -7.57
C ASN A 34 -51.26 -3.46 -6.93
N ALA A 35 -50.90 -3.46 -5.64
CA ALA A 35 -50.14 -2.37 -5.04
C ALA A 35 -48.64 -2.62 -5.28
N PRO A 36 -47.83 -1.60 -5.60
CA PRO A 36 -46.39 -1.77 -5.79
C PRO A 36 -45.73 -2.20 -4.48
N CYS A 37 -44.96 -3.28 -4.54
CA CYS A 37 -44.20 -3.82 -3.41
C CYS A 37 -43.06 -2.84 -3.08
N GLU A 38 -43.16 -2.12 -1.96
CA GLU A 38 -42.04 -1.35 -1.43
C GLU A 38 -40.96 -2.29 -0.89
N PRO A 39 -39.66 -2.04 -1.16
CA PRO A 39 -38.59 -2.82 -0.57
C PRO A 39 -38.48 -2.50 0.93
N THR A 40 -38.86 -3.46 1.76
CA THR A 40 -38.66 -3.39 3.20
C THR A 40 -37.16 -3.41 3.51
N SER A 41 -36.71 -2.35 4.19
CA SER A 41 -35.37 -2.24 4.74
C SER A 41 -35.09 -3.39 5.71
N ASN A 42 -34.08 -4.20 5.42
CA ASN A 42 -33.36 -4.90 6.48
C ASN A 42 -31.92 -4.38 6.51
N ASP A 43 -31.79 -3.31 7.26
CA ASP A 43 -30.59 -2.71 7.79
C ASP A 43 -30.03 -3.64 8.88
N ARG A 44 -29.00 -4.42 8.55
CA ARG A 44 -28.05 -5.06 9.47
C ARG A 44 -26.91 -5.64 8.63
N ASP A 45 -25.68 -5.28 8.98
CA ASP A 45 -24.39 -5.68 8.36
C ASP A 45 -23.78 -4.80 7.26
N LYS A 46 -24.16 -3.51 7.20
CA LYS A 46 -23.19 -2.50 6.77
C LYS A 46 -22.25 -2.22 7.95
N LYS A 47 -21.15 -2.97 8.07
CA LYS A 47 -19.98 -2.51 8.82
C LYS A 47 -19.66 -1.13 8.28
N LYS A 48 -19.97 -0.09 9.07
CA LYS A 48 -19.77 1.30 8.70
C LYS A 48 -18.31 1.43 8.29
N PHE A 49 -18.08 1.72 7.01
CA PHE A 49 -16.83 2.31 6.59
C PHE A 49 -16.69 3.59 7.40
N VAL A 50 -15.86 3.55 8.44
CA VAL A 50 -15.46 4.76 9.14
C VAL A 50 -14.54 5.44 8.14
N PRO A 51 -14.95 6.57 7.54
CA PRO A 51 -14.05 7.34 6.71
C PRO A 51 -12.82 7.61 7.57
N LEU A 52 -11.62 7.38 7.04
CA LEU A 52 -10.41 7.90 7.68
C LEU A 52 -10.71 9.37 7.93
N ASP A 53 -10.82 9.77 9.20
CA ASP A 53 -10.83 11.17 9.57
C ASP A 53 -9.71 11.82 8.77
N SER A 54 -10.03 12.91 8.07
CA SER A 54 -9.15 13.60 7.12
C SER A 54 -7.68 13.46 7.54
N PRO A 55 -6.79 12.93 6.68
CA PRO A 55 -5.43 12.56 7.07
C PRO A 55 -4.82 13.71 7.85
N LYS A 56 -4.27 13.43 9.04
CA LYS A 56 -3.61 14.46 9.84
C LYS A 56 -2.38 14.91 9.04
N PHE A 57 -2.54 16.01 8.31
CA PHE A 57 -1.46 16.63 7.55
C PHE A 57 -0.46 17.19 8.55
N TYR A 58 0.77 16.69 8.52
CA TYR A 58 1.87 17.41 9.15
C TYR A 58 2.32 18.54 8.23
N ARG A 59 2.36 19.73 8.81
CA ARG A 59 2.85 20.96 8.19
C ARG A 59 4.37 20.94 8.25
N SER A 60 5.04 20.87 7.11
CA SER A 60 6.47 21.21 7.04
C SER A 60 6.65 22.63 7.56
N THR A 61 7.52 22.81 8.55
CA THR A 61 7.88 24.14 9.08
C THR A 61 8.97 24.82 8.27
N VAL A 62 9.32 24.26 7.11
CA VAL A 62 10.28 24.85 6.17
C VAL A 62 9.68 24.76 4.77
N ASP A 63 9.63 25.87 4.06
CA ASP A 63 9.09 26.02 2.71
C ASP A 63 9.87 25.17 1.68
N THR A 64 9.62 23.86 1.63
CA THR A 64 10.14 22.98 0.57
C THR A 64 9.18 21.82 0.31
N GLU A 65 9.14 21.35 -0.94
CA GLU A 65 8.19 20.38 -1.49
C GLU A 65 8.21 18.94 -0.92
N PHE A 66 9.11 18.60 0.02
CA PHE A 66 9.17 17.25 0.60
C PHE A 66 8.13 17.08 1.71
N ARG A 67 7.41 15.95 1.69
CA ARG A 67 6.34 15.65 2.66
C ARG A 67 6.45 14.23 3.17
N VAL A 68 6.20 14.08 4.47
CA VAL A 68 5.89 12.80 5.11
C VAL A 68 4.44 12.88 5.53
N TRP A 69 3.59 12.08 4.89
CA TRP A 69 2.17 12.03 5.22
C TRP A 69 1.94 11.00 6.32
N GLU A 70 1.14 11.33 7.33
CA GLU A 70 0.76 10.42 8.41
C GLU A 70 -0.74 10.08 8.35
N PHE A 71 -1.06 8.80 8.53
CA PHE A 71 -2.42 8.25 8.49
C PHE A 71 -2.66 7.45 9.79
N PRO A 72 -3.06 8.12 10.89
CA PRO A 72 -3.33 7.44 12.17
C PRO A 72 -4.50 6.45 12.03
N GLY A 73 -4.38 5.30 12.69
CA GLY A 73 -5.47 4.31 12.74
C GLY A 73 -5.85 3.70 11.39
N LEU A 74 -4.93 3.64 10.42
CA LEU A 74 -5.15 3.01 9.12
C LEU A 74 -5.50 1.52 9.27
N LEU A 75 -4.82 0.84 10.19
CA LEU A 75 -5.11 -0.54 10.58
C LEU A 75 -5.67 -0.59 12.01
N SER A 76 -6.62 -1.49 12.20
CA SER A 76 -7.10 -1.86 13.54
C SER A 76 -6.06 -2.68 14.31
N GLU A 77 -6.19 -2.72 15.63
CA GLU A 77 -5.38 -3.56 16.51
C GLU A 77 -5.37 -5.04 16.08
N GLU A 78 -6.53 -5.56 15.68
CA GLU A 78 -6.65 -6.96 15.23
C GLU A 78 -5.91 -7.21 13.91
N GLU A 79 -5.98 -6.28 12.95
CA GLU A 79 -5.24 -6.38 11.69
C GLU A 79 -3.73 -6.30 11.91
N CYS A 80 -3.29 -5.44 12.83
CA CYS A 80 -1.90 -5.36 13.26
C CYS A 80 -1.42 -6.68 13.88
N ARG A 81 -2.21 -7.26 14.81
CA ARG A 81 -1.91 -8.54 15.47
C ARG A 81 -1.79 -9.68 14.46
N ILE A 82 -2.73 -9.78 13.51
CA ILE A 82 -2.71 -10.78 12.43
C ILE A 82 -1.39 -10.73 11.65
N LEU A 83 -0.90 -9.54 11.31
CA LEU A 83 0.38 -9.41 10.59
C LEU A 83 1.57 -9.85 11.44
N ILE A 84 1.63 -9.43 12.71
CA ILE A 84 2.71 -9.83 13.63
C ILE A 84 2.77 -11.35 13.77
N GLU A 85 1.63 -11.98 14.06
CA GLU A 85 1.53 -13.43 14.27
C GLU A 85 1.86 -14.23 13.01
N SER A 86 1.50 -13.71 11.84
CA SER A 86 1.83 -14.36 10.57
C SER A 86 3.34 -14.54 10.37
N GLY A 87 4.16 -13.71 11.01
CA GLY A 87 5.62 -13.82 10.93
C GLY A 87 6.14 -15.15 11.48
N GLY A 88 5.55 -15.66 12.57
CA GLY A 88 5.84 -16.99 13.13
C GLY A 88 7.34 -17.34 13.18
N GLY A 89 7.71 -18.55 12.76
CA GLY A 89 9.11 -18.98 12.65
C GLY A 89 9.85 -18.46 11.41
N ARG A 90 9.25 -17.56 10.61
CA ARG A 90 9.83 -17.10 9.33
C ARG A 90 10.73 -15.88 9.46
N TRP A 91 10.84 -15.29 10.65
CA TRP A 91 11.72 -14.16 10.90
C TRP A 91 13.18 -14.54 10.64
N GLN A 92 13.84 -13.81 9.75
CA GLN A 92 15.25 -13.99 9.43
C GLN A 92 15.98 -12.67 9.59
N ARG A 93 17.25 -12.70 10.01
CA ARG A 93 18.05 -11.48 10.14
C ARG A 93 18.04 -10.70 8.82
N SER A 94 17.69 -9.41 8.89
CA SER A 94 17.66 -8.54 7.72
C SER A 94 19.05 -8.39 7.10
N ARG A 95 19.09 -8.44 5.77
CA ARG A 95 20.30 -8.20 4.98
C ARG A 95 20.26 -6.81 4.36
N VAL A 96 21.42 -6.18 4.23
CA VAL A 96 21.61 -4.93 3.47
C VAL A 96 22.37 -5.29 2.20
N GLN A 97 21.96 -4.78 1.04
CA GLN A 97 22.56 -5.15 -0.25
C GLN A 97 24.01 -4.64 -0.43
N LYS A 98 24.49 -3.70 0.40
CA LYS A 98 25.88 -3.19 0.42
C LYS A 98 26.79 -3.90 1.43
N ALA A 99 26.58 -5.20 1.69
CA ALA A 99 27.63 -6.01 2.31
C ALA A 99 28.70 -6.26 1.24
N ASN A 100 29.95 -5.89 1.51
CA ASN A 100 31.08 -6.14 0.61
C ASN A 100 31.10 -7.63 0.21
N LYS A 101 31.34 -7.93 -1.08
CA LYS A 101 31.54 -9.30 -1.57
C LYS A 101 32.68 -9.94 -0.76
N GLY A 102 32.34 -10.89 0.10
CA GLY A 102 33.29 -11.64 0.92
C GLY A 102 32.93 -11.73 2.40
N ASP A 103 32.04 -10.87 2.90
CA ASP A 103 31.63 -10.92 4.30
C ASP A 103 30.40 -11.81 4.48
N SER A 104 30.58 -12.92 5.17
CA SER A 104 29.51 -13.83 5.53
C SER A 104 28.69 -13.24 6.69
N GLY A 105 27.67 -12.44 6.39
CA GLY A 105 26.51 -12.35 7.28
C GLY A 105 26.43 -11.16 8.23
N LEU A 106 25.17 -10.78 8.48
CA LEU A 106 24.66 -9.82 9.46
C LEU A 106 25.31 -8.42 9.41
N SER A 107 24.55 -7.43 8.93
CA SER A 107 25.03 -6.04 8.87
C SER A 107 24.72 -5.28 10.15
N ASP A 108 25.71 -4.59 10.73
CA ASP A 108 25.51 -3.61 11.81
C ASP A 108 24.86 -2.30 11.31
N TYR A 109 24.54 -2.22 10.02
CA TYR A 109 23.87 -1.09 9.42
C TYR A 109 22.34 -1.20 9.54
N ARG A 110 21.82 -2.42 9.45
CA ARG A 110 20.40 -2.74 9.72
C ARG A 110 20.38 -3.94 10.63
N THR A 111 19.94 -3.77 11.87
CA THR A 111 19.99 -4.82 12.90
C THR A 111 18.70 -5.60 13.11
N SER A 112 17.64 -5.27 12.37
CA SER A 112 16.33 -5.94 12.42
C SER A 112 16.30 -7.39 11.92
N SER A 113 15.15 -8.04 12.14
CA SER A 113 14.71 -9.26 11.44
C SER A 113 13.54 -8.96 10.49
N THR A 114 13.40 -9.76 9.44
CA THR A 114 12.44 -9.57 8.34
C THR A 114 11.80 -10.87 7.91
N THR A 115 10.55 -10.77 7.45
CA THR A 115 9.85 -11.80 6.67
C THR A 115 8.97 -11.11 5.64
N TRP A 116 8.41 -11.88 4.71
CA TRP A 116 7.75 -11.37 3.53
C TRP A 116 6.39 -12.04 3.34
N ILE A 117 5.44 -11.26 2.82
CA ILE A 117 4.11 -11.76 2.45
C ILE A 117 3.82 -11.31 1.03
N ASP A 118 3.61 -12.29 0.15
CA ASP A 118 3.04 -12.05 -1.17
C ASP A 118 1.50 -12.13 -1.07
N PRO A 119 0.77 -11.01 -1.01
CA PRO A 119 -0.68 -11.03 -0.89
C PRO A 119 -1.40 -11.63 -2.11
N SER A 120 -0.71 -11.83 -3.25
CA SER A 120 -1.29 -12.52 -4.40
C SER A 120 -1.30 -14.04 -4.25
N LYS A 121 -0.44 -14.58 -3.37
CA LYS A 121 -0.28 -16.01 -3.11
C LYS A 121 -0.78 -16.42 -1.72
N ASP A 122 -0.83 -15.49 -0.78
CA ASP A 122 -1.28 -15.72 0.58
C ASP A 122 -2.79 -15.45 0.72
N LEU A 123 -3.60 -16.51 0.81
CA LEU A 123 -5.06 -16.42 1.00
C LEU A 123 -5.48 -16.34 2.47
N SER A 124 -4.52 -16.25 3.41
CA SER A 124 -4.79 -16.14 4.84
C SER A 124 -5.35 -14.77 5.23
N ALA A 125 -5.65 -14.59 6.52
CA ALA A 125 -6.03 -13.28 7.04
C ALA A 125 -4.92 -12.24 6.82
N ALA A 126 -3.64 -12.62 6.94
CA ALA A 126 -2.51 -11.73 6.76
C ALA A 126 -2.42 -11.23 5.30
N GLY A 127 -2.56 -12.14 4.33
CA GLY A 127 -2.62 -11.77 2.91
C GLY A 127 -3.77 -10.79 2.60
N ARG A 128 -4.95 -10.97 3.22
CA ARG A 128 -6.06 -10.02 3.10
C ARG A 128 -5.75 -8.64 3.70
N VAL A 129 -5.07 -8.57 4.84
CA VAL A 129 -4.62 -7.30 5.42
C VAL A 129 -3.58 -6.64 4.51
N CYS A 130 -2.64 -7.40 3.96
CA CYS A 130 -1.67 -6.89 2.98
C CYS A 130 -2.35 -6.34 1.70
N LEU A 131 -3.40 -7.00 1.19
CA LEU A 131 -4.22 -6.46 0.09
C LEU A 131 -4.90 -5.14 0.48
N LYS A 132 -5.39 -5.01 1.72
CA LYS A 132 -5.97 -3.77 2.23
C LYS A 132 -4.94 -2.63 2.29
N ILE A 133 -3.74 -2.88 2.79
CA ILE A 133 -2.61 -1.92 2.80
C ILE A 133 -2.32 -1.46 1.36
N ARG A 134 -2.23 -2.41 0.41
CA ARG A 134 -2.02 -2.10 -1.00
C ARG A 134 -3.15 -1.26 -1.59
N GLY A 135 -4.40 -1.55 -1.21
CA GLY A 135 -5.56 -0.76 -1.59
C GLY A 135 -5.50 0.69 -1.08
N TYR A 136 -5.06 0.90 0.18
CA TYR A 136 -4.84 2.24 0.70
C TYR A 136 -3.71 2.97 -0.04
N ALA A 137 -2.57 2.31 -0.23
CA ALA A 137 -1.45 2.89 -0.99
C ALA A 137 -1.90 3.31 -2.39
N LYS A 138 -2.65 2.46 -3.09
CA LYS A 138 -3.27 2.77 -4.40
C LYS A 138 -4.15 4.02 -4.35
N MET A 139 -5.11 4.06 -3.42
CA MET A 139 -6.05 5.18 -3.32
C MET A 139 -5.36 6.50 -2.96
N ILE A 140 -4.37 6.47 -2.07
CA ILE A 140 -3.65 7.66 -1.60
C ILE A 140 -2.71 8.20 -2.68
N THR A 141 -2.01 7.31 -3.39
CA THR A 141 -1.02 7.70 -4.42
C THR A 141 -1.62 7.96 -5.78
N GLY A 142 -2.84 7.47 -6.04
CA GLY A 142 -3.47 7.54 -7.37
C GLY A 142 -2.87 6.59 -8.41
N ILE A 143 -2.01 5.64 -8.01
CA ILE A 143 -1.38 4.68 -8.93
C ILE A 143 -2.43 3.68 -9.41
N GLU A 144 -2.92 3.84 -10.64
CA GLU A 144 -3.96 2.96 -11.19
C GLU A 144 -3.44 1.58 -11.63
N ASP A 145 -2.17 1.53 -12.01
CA ASP A 145 -1.50 0.33 -12.53
C ASP A 145 -1.16 -0.65 -11.40
N PHE A 146 -1.91 -1.75 -11.34
CA PHE A 146 -1.70 -2.78 -10.34
C PHE A 146 -0.38 -3.51 -10.51
N GLU A 147 0.20 -3.65 -11.70
CA GLU A 147 1.52 -4.32 -11.85
C GLU A 147 2.64 -3.48 -11.21
N ARG A 148 2.46 -2.16 -11.16
CA ARG A 148 3.36 -1.22 -10.46
C ARG A 148 3.17 -1.18 -8.95
N LEU A 149 2.10 -1.81 -8.45
CA LEU A 149 1.86 -2.14 -7.04
C LEU A 149 2.10 -3.63 -6.75
N ALA A 150 2.14 -4.48 -7.79
CA ALA A 150 2.15 -5.94 -7.74
C ALA A 150 3.44 -6.48 -8.35
N THR A 151 4.53 -6.19 -7.66
CA THR A 151 5.74 -7.04 -7.67
C THR A 151 6.37 -7.14 -6.28
N SER A 152 6.05 -6.25 -5.35
CA SER A 152 6.66 -6.29 -4.01
C SER A 152 5.79 -7.06 -3.02
N GLU A 153 6.31 -8.19 -2.57
CA GLU A 153 5.96 -8.74 -1.27
C GLU A 153 6.00 -7.61 -0.21
N LEU A 154 5.03 -7.58 0.69
CA LEU A 154 5.09 -6.65 1.81
C LEU A 154 6.13 -7.19 2.79
N GLN A 155 7.04 -6.31 3.19
CA GLN A 155 8.08 -6.65 4.15
C GLN A 155 7.54 -6.42 5.56
N LEU A 156 7.44 -7.50 6.34
CA LEU A 156 7.31 -7.38 7.79
C LEU A 156 8.71 -7.25 8.40
N VAL A 157 8.85 -6.35 9.37
CA VAL A 157 10.12 -6.07 10.05
C VAL A 157 9.90 -6.09 11.56
N LYS A 158 10.78 -6.79 12.27
CA LYS A 158 10.87 -6.84 13.73
C LYS A 158 12.18 -6.20 14.18
N TYR A 159 12.11 -5.31 15.16
CA TYR A 159 13.25 -4.78 15.89
C TYR A 159 13.12 -5.20 17.36
N GLU A 160 14.20 -5.74 17.90
CA GLU A 160 14.38 -5.99 19.34
C GLU A 160 15.09 -4.79 19.98
N GLU A 161 15.18 -4.79 21.31
CA GLU A 161 15.92 -3.78 22.06
C GLU A 161 17.35 -3.61 21.53
N GLY A 162 17.78 -2.36 21.35
CA GLY A 162 19.05 -1.97 20.75
C GLY A 162 19.11 -2.04 19.23
N GLN A 163 18.14 -2.68 18.54
CA GLN A 163 18.17 -2.79 17.09
C GLN A 163 17.71 -1.50 16.39
N GLU A 164 18.31 -1.21 15.24
CA GLU A 164 18.13 0.01 14.45
C GLU A 164 18.28 -0.24 12.94
N TYR A 165 18.00 0.78 12.15
CA TYR A 165 18.39 0.85 10.75
C TYR A 165 18.96 2.24 10.46
N LYS A 166 20.26 2.28 10.18
CA LYS A 166 21.00 3.53 9.91
C LYS A 166 20.46 4.26 8.68
N ALA A 167 20.76 5.56 8.62
CA ALA A 167 20.18 6.47 7.64
C ALA A 167 20.50 6.10 6.17
N HIS A 168 19.47 5.76 5.40
CA HIS A 168 19.54 5.24 4.03
C HIS A 168 18.45 5.84 3.12
N TYR A 169 18.48 5.47 1.85
CA TYR A 169 17.42 5.73 0.87
C TYR A 169 16.74 4.41 0.49
N ASP A 170 15.45 4.49 0.21
CA ASP A 170 14.65 3.36 -0.27
C ASP A 170 14.60 3.32 -1.79
N GLY A 171 14.69 2.11 -2.35
CA GLY A 171 14.76 1.91 -3.79
C GLY A 171 16.18 2.09 -4.34
N ARG A 172 16.43 1.43 -5.48
CA ARG A 172 17.69 1.53 -6.22
C ARG A 172 17.42 1.93 -7.67
N MET A 173 18.41 2.55 -8.28
CA MET A 173 18.48 2.64 -9.73
C MET A 173 18.80 1.24 -10.29
N LEU A 174 17.94 0.75 -11.17
CA LEU A 174 18.14 -0.49 -11.90
C LEU A 174 19.14 -0.28 -13.05
N PRO A 175 19.78 -1.35 -13.56
CA PRO A 175 20.76 -1.25 -14.64
C PRO A 175 20.21 -0.63 -15.94
N ASP A 176 18.89 -0.68 -16.14
CA ASP A 176 18.20 -0.09 -17.29
C ASP A 176 17.83 1.39 -17.10
N GLY A 177 18.25 2.00 -15.98
CA GLY A 177 17.96 3.40 -15.64
C GLY A 177 16.57 3.63 -15.06
N THR A 178 15.79 2.57 -14.82
CA THR A 178 14.50 2.68 -14.12
C THR A 178 14.68 2.57 -12.60
N LEU A 179 13.69 3.02 -11.84
CA LEU A 179 13.71 2.95 -10.38
C LEU A 179 12.95 1.72 -9.88
N GLU A 180 13.56 1.00 -8.94
CA GLU A 180 12.93 -0.14 -8.26
C GLU A 180 11.76 0.29 -7.36
N SER A 181 11.85 1.48 -6.76
CA SER A 181 10.77 2.10 -5.99
C SER A 181 10.87 3.63 -6.04
N ARG A 182 9.72 4.29 -6.07
CA ARG A 182 9.60 5.76 -6.00
C ARG A 182 9.08 6.28 -4.68
N GLY A 183 8.57 5.43 -3.81
CA GLY A 183 8.14 5.83 -2.48
C GLY A 183 7.78 4.65 -1.60
N THR A 184 7.64 4.97 -0.32
CA THR A 184 7.49 4.00 0.75
C THR A 184 6.19 4.24 1.48
N PHE A 185 5.43 3.18 1.69
CA PHE A 185 4.26 3.14 2.56
C PHE A 185 4.53 2.19 3.72
N LEU A 186 4.72 2.75 4.90
CA LEU A 186 5.13 2.02 6.11
C LEU A 186 4.02 2.08 7.15
N VAL A 187 3.65 0.95 7.74
CA VAL A 187 2.65 0.85 8.80
C VAL A 187 3.30 0.33 10.08
N TYR A 188 3.13 1.03 11.20
CA TYR A 188 3.56 0.55 12.51
C TYR A 188 2.52 -0.43 13.06
N LEU A 189 2.96 -1.57 13.58
CA LEU A 189 2.08 -2.68 13.94
C LEU A 189 1.85 -2.84 15.45
N ASN A 190 2.62 -2.18 16.31
CA ASN A 190 2.40 -2.28 17.75
C ASN A 190 2.76 -0.99 18.49
N ASP A 191 2.31 -0.94 19.74
CA ASP A 191 2.76 -0.02 20.78
C ASP A 191 3.56 -0.83 21.84
N GLY A 192 3.87 -0.21 22.98
CA GLY A 192 4.50 -0.90 24.13
C GLY A 192 6.02 -1.03 24.01
N PHE A 193 6.66 -0.10 23.31
CA PHE A 193 8.11 0.02 23.21
C PHE A 193 8.54 1.48 23.33
N GLU A 194 9.81 1.72 23.68
CA GLU A 194 10.43 3.04 23.72
C GLU A 194 11.45 3.23 22.58
N GLY A 195 11.62 4.47 22.10
CA GLY A 195 12.47 4.77 20.95
C GLY A 195 11.87 4.30 19.62
N GLY A 196 12.72 3.87 18.68
CA GLY A 196 12.26 3.27 17.43
C GLY A 196 11.65 4.25 16.41
N GLU A 197 11.87 5.56 16.51
CA GLU A 197 11.27 6.52 15.59
C GLU A 197 11.79 6.40 14.16
N THR A 198 10.96 6.77 13.17
CA THR A 198 11.45 6.98 11.80
C THR A 198 11.95 8.42 11.69
N TYR A 199 13.23 8.59 11.41
CA TYR A 199 13.91 9.88 11.42
C TYR A 199 14.46 10.26 10.04
N PHE A 200 14.13 11.46 9.57
CA PHE A 200 14.60 12.04 8.31
C PHE A 200 15.66 13.12 8.60
N PRO A 201 16.96 12.75 8.70
CA PRO A 201 18.01 13.65 9.21
C PRO A 201 18.19 14.95 8.43
N ASN A 202 17.99 14.92 7.11
CA ASN A 202 18.24 16.08 6.25
C ASN A 202 17.18 17.18 6.38
N VAL A 203 16.02 16.86 6.97
CA VAL A 203 14.91 17.80 7.21
C VAL A 203 14.48 17.88 8.68
N GLY A 204 15.14 17.13 9.57
CA GLY A 204 14.84 17.13 11.00
C GLY A 204 13.47 16.55 11.39
N ILE A 205 12.78 15.86 10.47
CA ILE A 205 11.47 15.27 10.75
C ILE A 205 11.66 13.96 11.50
N LYS A 206 10.94 13.79 12.62
CA LYS A 206 10.91 12.55 13.40
C LYS A 206 9.46 12.10 13.59
N VAL A 207 9.13 10.93 13.04
CA VAL A 207 7.81 10.31 13.19
C VAL A 207 7.83 9.33 14.37
N LYS A 208 7.01 9.60 15.38
CA LYS A 208 6.79 8.67 16.50
C LYS A 208 5.93 7.50 16.03
N PRO A 209 6.30 6.24 16.29
CA PRO A 209 5.45 5.09 16.00
C PRO A 209 4.19 5.07 16.86
N GLU A 210 3.07 4.71 16.25
CA GLU A 210 1.78 4.45 16.92
C GLU A 210 1.12 3.28 16.20
N ARG A 211 0.59 2.30 16.92
CA ARG A 211 -0.03 1.11 16.32
C ARG A 211 -1.12 1.50 15.31
N GLY A 212 -1.05 0.87 14.15
CA GLY A 212 -1.98 1.09 13.04
C GLY A 212 -1.75 2.41 12.28
N LYS A 213 -0.85 3.28 12.74
CA LYS A 213 -0.47 4.48 11.99
C LYS A 213 0.39 4.09 10.78
N ALA A 214 0.02 4.62 9.63
CA ALA A 214 0.85 4.53 8.44
C ALA A 214 1.52 5.86 8.13
N ILE A 215 2.67 5.80 7.46
CA ILE A 215 3.34 6.94 6.89
C ILE A 215 3.67 6.69 5.42
N LEU A 216 3.67 7.77 4.64
CA LEU A 216 4.05 7.78 3.24
C LEU A 216 5.08 8.86 3.00
N TRP A 217 6.07 8.57 2.16
CA TRP A 217 6.95 9.59 1.57
C TRP A 217 7.42 9.13 0.19
N TYR A 218 7.83 10.08 -0.64
CA TYR A 218 8.44 9.79 -1.94
C TYR A 218 9.97 9.85 -1.79
N THR A 219 10.66 8.90 -2.42
CA THR A 219 12.13 8.84 -2.41
C THR A 219 12.74 9.72 -3.51
N HIS A 220 11.99 10.04 -4.56
CA HIS A 220 12.50 10.73 -5.75
C HIS A 220 11.67 11.97 -6.08
N LEU A 221 12.35 13.01 -6.57
CA LEU A 221 11.78 14.32 -6.92
C LEU A 221 10.94 14.29 -8.20
N THR A 222 11.36 13.50 -9.18
CA THR A 222 10.79 13.51 -10.54
C THR A 222 10.61 12.10 -11.09
N SER A 223 9.87 11.98 -12.19
CA SER A 223 9.77 10.73 -12.93
C SER A 223 11.10 10.28 -13.55
N GLU A 224 12.05 11.16 -13.68
CA GLU A 224 13.39 10.86 -14.19
C GLU A 224 14.28 10.19 -13.14
N GLY A 225 13.79 10.05 -11.91
CA GLY A 225 14.41 9.26 -10.86
C GLY A 225 15.57 9.95 -10.15
N ILE A 226 15.52 11.28 -10.05
CA ILE A 226 16.42 12.05 -9.20
C ILE A 226 16.06 11.79 -7.74
N GLU A 227 16.95 11.15 -6.99
CA GLU A 227 16.79 10.88 -5.55
C GLU A 227 16.60 12.20 -4.80
N ASP A 228 15.53 12.31 -4.01
CA ASP A 228 15.35 13.43 -3.11
C ASP A 228 16.20 13.19 -1.87
N SER A 229 17.27 13.97 -1.71
CA SER A 229 18.14 13.87 -0.54
C SER A 229 17.39 13.99 0.80
N ARG A 230 16.22 14.65 0.83
CA ARG A 230 15.38 14.82 2.02
C ARG A 230 14.68 13.54 2.44
N SER A 231 14.54 12.57 1.53
CA SER A 231 13.96 11.25 1.78
C SER A 231 14.90 10.29 2.52
N LYS A 232 16.16 10.69 2.74
CA LYS A 232 17.09 9.94 3.56
C LYS A 232 16.47 9.74 4.93
N HIS A 233 16.37 8.50 5.39
CA HIS A 233 15.68 8.18 6.63
C HIS A 233 16.34 7.02 7.38
N ALA A 234 16.11 6.96 8.69
CA ALA A 234 16.62 5.95 9.61
C ALA A 234 15.48 5.41 10.48
N GLY A 235 15.58 4.15 10.89
CA GLY A 235 14.87 3.64 12.06
C GLY A 235 15.77 3.78 13.27
N LEU A 236 15.46 4.71 14.17
CA LEU A 236 16.25 4.91 15.39
C LEU A 236 16.22 3.66 16.28
N PRO A 237 17.20 3.48 17.19
CA PRO A 237 17.24 2.35 18.09
C PRO A 237 15.96 2.20 18.91
N VAL A 238 15.44 0.98 18.99
CA VAL A 238 14.47 0.60 20.03
C VAL A 238 15.20 0.57 21.36
N LYS A 239 14.71 1.30 22.36
CA LYS A 239 15.35 1.41 23.68
C LYS A 239 14.82 0.41 24.70
N GLU A 240 13.57 0.02 24.55
CA GLU A 240 12.88 -0.95 25.40
C GLU A 240 11.78 -1.63 24.58
N GLY A 241 11.57 -2.93 24.78
CA GLY A 241 10.51 -3.69 24.13
C GLY A 241 10.83 -4.12 22.69
N GLU A 242 9.80 -4.46 21.93
CA GLU A 242 9.92 -4.90 20.54
C GLU A 242 9.07 -4.01 19.62
N LYS A 243 9.58 -3.69 18.44
CA LYS A 243 8.87 -2.90 17.42
C LYS A 243 8.63 -3.73 16.17
N TYR A 244 7.40 -3.69 15.68
CA TYR A 244 6.98 -4.34 14.44
C TYR A 244 6.45 -3.30 13.44
N LEU A 245 6.81 -3.48 12.16
CA LEU A 245 6.30 -2.65 11.07
C LEU A 245 6.10 -3.47 9.80
N CYS A 246 5.27 -2.96 8.90
CA CYS A 246 5.02 -3.50 7.57
C CYS A 246 5.35 -2.44 6.53
N THR A 247 6.17 -2.77 5.53
CA THR A 247 6.58 -1.85 4.47
C THR A 247 6.10 -2.35 3.11
N GLN A 248 5.46 -1.47 2.36
CA GLN A 248 5.09 -1.61 0.96
C GLN A 248 5.82 -0.52 0.17
N TRP A 249 6.65 -0.93 -0.79
CA TRP A 249 7.24 -0.01 -1.76
C TRP A 249 6.36 0.09 -2.99
N PHE A 250 6.34 1.25 -3.65
CA PHE A 250 5.58 1.42 -4.89
C PHE A 250 6.42 2.14 -5.94
N SER A 251 6.07 1.94 -7.21
CA SER A 251 6.67 2.63 -8.36
C SER A 251 5.59 3.45 -9.07
N LEU A 252 5.95 4.65 -9.53
CA LEU A 252 5.05 5.49 -10.35
C LEU A 252 5.24 5.15 -11.84
N PRO A 253 4.29 5.53 -12.71
CA PRO A 253 4.48 5.48 -14.15
C PRO A 253 5.77 6.20 -14.59
N ALA A 254 6.40 5.64 -15.63
CA ALA A 254 7.33 6.38 -16.46
C ALA A 254 6.58 7.55 -17.12
#